data_AF-A0A928PG44-F1
#
_entry.id   AF-A0A928PG44-F1
#
_cell.length_a   1.000
_cell.length_b   1.000
_cell.length_c   1.000
_cell.angle_alpha   90.00
_cell.angle_beta   90.00
_cell.angle_gamma   90.00
#
_symmetry.space_group_name_H-M   'P 1'
#
loop_
_entity.id
_entity.type
_entity.pdbx_description
1 polymer ?
#
loop_
_entity_poly.entity_id
_entity_poly.type
_entity_poly.pdbx_seq_one_letter_code
_entity_poly.pdbx_strand_id
1 'polypeptide(L)'
;MKNSIWKTGLRAVLLVVVTVVILAMTAVMTVNAGAADLVYGTLTYRIVDNSYAEITGTTSEKEDLFSVTIPAMIGEYSVKSIGASAFKGYTNLSVLTMPDGLTTIGSYAFWNCNGLKELDLPASVTTIGSYAFGYCYCLERISLPGVKTISIYAFESCTRLKTIEMADGLEKIEPYAFQGCDSLT
;
A
#
# COMPACT_ATOMS: atom_id res chain seq x y z
N MET A 1 -54.03 4.70 7.10
CA MET A 1 -53.25 5.51 6.13
C MET A 1 -51.87 5.93 6.69
N LYS A 2 -51.07 5.04 7.29
CA LYS A 2 -49.73 5.40 7.86
C LYS A 2 -48.52 4.62 7.32
N ASN A 3 -48.70 3.70 6.37
CA ASN A 3 -47.61 2.87 5.83
C ASN A 3 -46.96 3.40 4.52
N SER A 4 -47.39 4.56 4.02
CA SER A 4 -46.92 5.07 2.71
C SER A 4 -45.72 6.02 2.79
N ILE A 5 -45.40 6.57 3.96
CA ILE A 5 -44.41 7.66 4.08
C ILE A 5 -43.00 7.09 4.34
N TRP A 6 -42.89 5.95 5.03
CA TRP A 6 -41.60 5.33 5.38
C TRP A 6 -40.91 4.61 4.22
N LYS A 7 -41.68 4.04 3.27
CA LYS A 7 -41.10 3.36 2.10
C LYS A 7 -40.48 4.32 1.10
N THR A 8 -41.05 5.52 0.94
CA THR A 8 -40.54 6.57 0.06
C THR A 8 -39.31 7.25 0.68
N GLY A 9 -39.33 7.48 2.00
CA GLY A 9 -38.18 8.03 2.73
C GLY A 9 -36.97 7.10 2.73
N LEU A 10 -37.16 5.80 3.01
CA LEU A 10 -36.07 4.82 3.00
C LEU A 10 -35.52 4.58 1.58
N ARG A 11 -36.38 4.60 0.55
CA ARG A 11 -35.92 4.53 -0.86
C ARG A 11 -35.14 5.77 -1.28
N ALA A 12 -35.57 6.97 -0.90
CA ALA A 12 -34.84 8.20 -1.23
C ALA A 12 -33.51 8.29 -0.46
N VAL A 13 -33.47 7.92 0.82
CA VAL A 13 -32.24 7.86 1.63
C VAL A 13 -31.30 6.77 1.11
N LEU A 14 -31.80 5.58 0.78
CA LEU A 14 -31.00 4.51 0.19
C LEU A 14 -30.50 4.89 -1.22
N LEU A 15 -31.33 5.53 -2.05
CA LEU A 15 -30.93 5.99 -3.38
C LEU A 15 -29.89 7.12 -3.27
N VAL A 16 -30.03 8.05 -2.31
CA VAL A 16 -29.05 9.12 -2.05
C VAL A 16 -27.75 8.57 -1.46
N VAL A 17 -27.80 7.59 -0.55
CA VAL A 17 -26.59 6.93 -0.04
C VAL A 17 -25.91 6.12 -1.16
N VAL A 18 -26.67 5.39 -1.98
CA VAL A 18 -26.14 4.65 -3.13
C VAL A 18 -25.57 5.60 -4.18
N THR A 19 -26.24 6.72 -4.52
CA THR A 19 -25.71 7.68 -5.49
C THR A 19 -24.55 8.51 -4.94
N VAL A 20 -24.50 8.83 -3.65
CA VAL A 20 -23.35 9.49 -3.00
C VAL A 20 -22.16 8.54 -2.90
N VAL A 21 -22.38 7.25 -2.63
CA VAL A 21 -21.34 6.21 -2.70
C VAL A 21 -20.86 6.02 -4.14
N ILE A 22 -21.76 6.02 -5.13
CA ILE A 22 -21.41 5.94 -6.56
C ILE A 22 -20.67 7.21 -7.01
N LEU A 23 -21.07 8.41 -6.57
CA LEU A 23 -20.39 9.67 -6.91
C LEU A 23 -19.00 9.80 -6.25
N ALA A 24 -18.81 9.24 -5.06
CA ALA A 24 -17.48 9.11 -4.45
C ALA A 24 -16.62 8.05 -5.16
N MET A 25 -17.25 7.06 -5.81
CA MET A 25 -16.58 6.06 -6.65
C MET A 25 -16.31 6.51 -8.09
N THR A 26 -16.94 7.59 -8.57
CA THR A 26 -16.62 8.19 -9.88
C THR A 26 -15.40 9.12 -9.83
N ALA A 27 -14.31 8.69 -9.20
CA ALA A 27 -13.01 9.18 -9.65
C ALA A 27 -12.85 8.66 -11.07
N VAL A 28 -12.69 9.56 -12.03
CA VAL A 28 -12.59 9.24 -13.45
C VAL A 28 -11.43 8.26 -13.62
N MET A 29 -11.73 6.97 -13.83
CA MET A 29 -10.73 6.00 -14.25
C MET A 29 -10.28 6.41 -15.65
N THR A 30 -9.14 7.09 -15.74
CA THR A 30 -8.49 7.35 -17.02
C THR A 30 -7.53 6.19 -17.30
N VAL A 31 -7.65 5.60 -18.50
CA VAL A 31 -6.69 4.63 -19.02
C VAL A 31 -5.60 5.43 -19.77
N ASN A 32 -4.36 5.38 -19.30
CA ASN A 32 -3.23 5.96 -20.03
C ASN A 32 -2.78 5.00 -21.14
N ALA A 33 -2.55 5.48 -22.36
CA ALA A 33 -2.28 4.59 -23.50
C ALA A 33 -0.90 3.92 -23.41
N GLY A 34 -0.89 2.60 -23.19
CA GLY A 34 0.27 1.71 -23.21
C GLY A 34 0.31 0.81 -21.98
N ALA A 35 -0.14 -0.45 -22.10
CA ALA A 35 -0.35 -1.38 -20.98
C ALA A 35 -1.04 -0.68 -19.79
N ALA A 36 -2.22 -0.12 -20.05
CA ALA A 36 -2.79 0.99 -19.31
C ALA A 36 -3.01 0.69 -17.83
N ASP A 37 -2.11 1.17 -16.97
CA ASP A 37 -2.43 1.34 -15.57
C ASP A 37 -3.65 2.27 -15.47
N LEU A 38 -4.59 1.84 -14.64
CA LEU A 38 -5.76 2.61 -14.27
C LEU A 38 -5.35 3.65 -13.23
N VAL A 39 -5.99 4.82 -13.25
CA VAL A 39 -5.71 5.89 -12.27
C VAL A 39 -6.93 6.12 -11.37
N TYR A 40 -6.71 6.21 -10.06
CA TYR A 40 -7.74 6.53 -9.06
C TYR A 40 -7.17 7.52 -8.05
N GLY A 41 -7.66 8.77 -8.08
CA GLY A 41 -7.00 9.87 -7.41
C GLY A 41 -5.63 10.10 -8.05
N THR A 42 -4.56 10.04 -7.27
CA THR A 42 -3.18 10.07 -7.78
C THR A 42 -2.58 8.68 -7.96
N LEU A 43 -3.19 7.62 -7.40
CA LEU A 43 -2.62 6.28 -7.45
C LEU A 43 -2.86 5.62 -8.81
N THR A 44 -1.85 4.91 -9.31
CA THR A 44 -1.94 4.07 -10.50
C THR A 44 -2.02 2.60 -10.08
N TYR A 45 -2.78 1.80 -10.83
CA TYR A 45 -3.00 0.40 -10.50
C TYR A 45 -3.28 -0.46 -11.73
N ARG A 46 -3.10 -1.76 -11.55
CA ARG A 46 -3.40 -2.80 -12.54
C ARG A 46 -4.28 -3.86 -11.91
N ILE A 47 -5.24 -4.38 -12.67
CA ILE A 47 -6.01 -5.55 -12.25
C ILE A 47 -5.22 -6.81 -12.59
N VAL A 48 -4.94 -7.62 -11.57
CA VAL A 48 -4.21 -8.88 -11.69
C VAL A 48 -5.21 -10.02 -11.80
N ASP A 49 -5.11 -10.80 -12.88
CA ASP A 49 -5.91 -12.00 -13.16
C ASP A 49 -7.44 -11.81 -13.02
N ASN A 50 -7.94 -10.60 -13.30
CA ASN A 50 -9.35 -10.21 -13.07
C ASN A 50 -9.84 -10.47 -11.64
N SER A 51 -8.95 -10.41 -10.65
CA SER A 51 -9.23 -10.82 -9.27
C SER A 51 -9.03 -9.67 -8.27
N TYR A 52 -7.89 -8.99 -8.34
CA TYR A 52 -7.55 -7.93 -7.39
C TYR A 52 -6.79 -6.78 -8.04
N ALA A 53 -6.72 -5.64 -7.33
CA ALA A 53 -5.96 -4.47 -7.76
C ALA A 53 -4.56 -4.47 -7.12
N GLU A 54 -3.55 -4.23 -7.95
CA GLU A 54 -2.16 -3.98 -7.58
C GLU A 54 -1.84 -2.50 -7.78
N ILE A 55 -1.33 -1.82 -6.75
CA ILE A 55 -0.82 -0.44 -6.91
C ILE A 55 0.48 -0.50 -7.71
N THR A 56 0.53 0.16 -8.85
CA THR A 56 1.73 0.22 -9.71
C THR A 56 2.53 1.49 -9.48
N GLY A 57 1.96 2.48 -8.79
CA GLY A 57 2.62 3.73 -8.45
C GLY A 57 1.65 4.88 -8.21
N THR A 58 2.07 6.07 -8.60
CA THR A 58 1.28 7.30 -8.50
C THR A 58 1.69 8.27 -9.59
N THR A 59 0.77 9.16 -9.98
CA THR A 59 1.00 10.27 -10.90
C THR A 59 1.57 11.51 -10.18
N SER A 60 1.77 11.45 -8.87
CA SER A 60 2.37 12.53 -8.08
C SER A 60 3.85 12.66 -8.40
N GLU A 61 4.34 13.90 -8.48
CA GLU A 61 5.78 14.17 -8.50
C GLU A 61 6.42 13.75 -7.18
N LYS A 62 7.70 13.35 -7.23
CA LYS A 62 8.40 12.76 -6.08
C LYS A 62 8.55 13.72 -4.92
N GLU A 63 8.77 14.99 -5.24
CA GLU A 63 8.97 16.07 -4.28
C GLU A 63 7.66 16.42 -3.54
N ASP A 64 6.51 16.17 -4.16
CA ASP A 64 5.19 16.58 -3.65
C ASP A 64 4.49 15.50 -2.81
N LEU A 65 4.96 14.26 -2.84
CA LEU A 65 4.29 13.15 -2.17
C LEU A 65 4.77 12.96 -0.73
N PHE A 66 4.07 13.58 0.22
CA PHE A 66 4.35 13.44 1.66
C PHE A 66 3.57 12.32 2.34
N SER A 67 2.36 12.03 1.84
CA SER A 67 1.46 11.05 2.43
C SER A 67 0.71 10.26 1.39
N VAL A 68 0.54 8.96 1.62
CA VAL A 68 -0.29 8.07 0.79
C VAL A 68 -1.27 7.33 1.68
N THR A 69 -2.54 7.31 1.28
CA THR A 69 -3.56 6.40 1.81
C THR A 69 -3.96 5.44 0.71
N ILE A 70 -3.62 4.16 0.87
CA ILE A 70 -3.98 3.11 -0.07
C ILE A 70 -5.43 2.67 0.24
N PRO A 71 -6.36 2.81 -0.71
CA PRO A 71 -7.75 2.40 -0.47
C PRO A 71 -7.85 0.87 -0.41
N ALA A 72 -8.80 0.35 0.35
CA ALA A 72 -9.05 -1.10 0.44
C ALA A 72 -9.65 -1.68 -0.85
N MET A 73 -10.35 -0.86 -1.65
CA MET A 73 -11.06 -1.26 -2.85
C MET A 73 -10.85 -0.23 -3.96
N ILE A 74 -10.78 -0.69 -5.20
CA ILE A 74 -10.93 0.14 -6.39
C ILE A 74 -12.01 -0.50 -7.28
N GLY A 75 -13.16 0.17 -7.40
CA GLY A 75 -14.35 -0.43 -7.99
C GLY A 75 -14.76 -1.70 -7.22
N GLU A 76 -14.85 -2.82 -7.91
CA GLU A 76 -15.16 -4.14 -7.33
C GLU A 76 -13.92 -4.92 -6.87
N TYR A 77 -12.72 -4.43 -7.14
CA TYR A 77 -11.46 -5.13 -6.85
C TYR A 77 -10.88 -4.70 -5.52
N SER A 78 -10.60 -5.66 -4.63
CA SER A 78 -9.82 -5.38 -3.42
C SER A 78 -8.36 -5.07 -3.76
N VAL A 79 -7.75 -4.09 -3.09
CA VAL A 79 -6.32 -3.82 -3.24
C VAL A 79 -5.53 -4.84 -2.40
N LYS A 80 -4.71 -5.66 -3.05
CA LYS A 80 -3.99 -6.77 -2.42
C LYS A 80 -2.47 -6.66 -2.49
N SER A 81 -1.93 -5.87 -3.40
CA SER A 81 -0.48 -5.72 -3.53
C SER A 81 -0.04 -4.30 -3.86
N ILE A 82 1.19 -4.00 -3.45
CA ILE A 82 1.98 -2.89 -3.96
C ILE A 82 3.01 -3.49 -4.89
N GLY A 83 2.94 -3.09 -6.16
CA GLY A 83 3.77 -3.60 -7.23
C GLY A 83 5.23 -3.18 -7.12
N ALA A 84 6.05 -3.79 -7.97
CA ALA A 84 7.47 -3.51 -8.00
C ALA A 84 7.75 -2.02 -8.31
N SER A 85 8.64 -1.41 -7.54
CA SER A 85 9.04 0.00 -7.68
C SER A 85 7.93 1.06 -7.57
N ALA A 86 6.72 0.70 -7.11
CA ALA A 86 5.56 1.61 -7.12
C ALA A 86 5.82 2.98 -6.48
N PHE A 87 6.56 3.00 -5.36
CA PHE A 87 6.98 4.20 -4.65
C PHE A 87 8.51 4.32 -4.58
N LYS A 88 9.24 3.82 -5.59
CA LYS A 88 10.70 3.92 -5.62
C LYS A 88 11.20 5.36 -5.66
N GLY A 89 11.95 5.75 -4.63
CA GLY A 89 12.66 7.02 -4.53
C GLY A 89 11.75 8.20 -4.19
N TYR A 90 10.57 7.99 -3.63
CA TYR A 90 9.74 9.05 -3.06
C TYR A 90 10.31 9.46 -1.69
N THR A 91 11.37 10.26 -1.70
CA THR A 91 12.16 10.59 -0.50
C THR A 91 11.41 11.45 0.51
N ASN A 92 10.30 12.08 0.12
CA ASN A 92 9.46 12.89 1.01
C ASN A 92 8.28 12.12 1.61
N LEU A 93 8.02 10.89 1.15
CA LEU A 93 6.92 10.06 1.65
C LEU A 93 7.18 9.68 3.10
N SER A 94 6.38 10.22 4.01
CA SER A 94 6.55 10.08 5.47
C SER A 94 5.37 9.42 6.16
N VAL A 95 4.18 9.48 5.55
CA VAL A 95 2.96 8.87 6.07
C VAL A 95 2.40 7.90 5.06
N LEU A 96 2.22 6.65 5.45
CA LEU A 96 1.68 5.60 4.60
C LEU A 96 0.62 4.82 5.36
N THR A 97 -0.62 4.89 4.89
CA THR A 97 -1.74 4.10 5.43
C THR A 97 -2.08 2.98 4.45
N MET A 98 -2.01 1.74 4.91
CA MET A 98 -2.29 0.54 4.12
C MET A 98 -3.59 -0.11 4.57
N PRO A 99 -4.36 -0.75 3.67
CA PRO A 99 -5.59 -1.43 4.04
C PRO A 99 -5.30 -2.79 4.68
N ASP A 100 -6.19 -3.23 5.59
CA ASP A 100 -6.12 -4.54 6.28
C ASP A 100 -6.12 -5.74 5.33
N GLY A 101 -6.49 -5.56 4.06
CA GLY A 101 -6.50 -6.61 3.04
C GLY A 101 -5.19 -6.78 2.28
N LEU A 102 -4.19 -5.91 2.47
CA LEU A 102 -2.95 -5.90 1.70
C LEU A 102 -2.06 -7.10 2.05
N THR A 103 -1.63 -7.86 1.06
CA THR A 103 -0.90 -9.13 1.27
C THR A 103 0.56 -9.10 0.83
N THR A 104 0.91 -8.26 -0.15
CA THR A 104 2.23 -8.31 -0.80
C THR A 104 2.79 -6.91 -1.00
N ILE A 105 4.08 -6.75 -0.66
CA ILE A 105 4.89 -5.59 -1.01
C ILE A 105 5.97 -6.05 -1.98
N GLY A 106 5.93 -5.55 -3.20
CA GLY A 106 6.80 -5.96 -4.30
C GLY A 106 8.24 -5.49 -4.18
N SER A 107 9.10 -6.03 -5.03
CA SER A 107 10.53 -5.67 -5.06
C SER A 107 10.73 -4.19 -5.34
N TYR A 108 11.66 -3.56 -4.62
CA TYR A 108 11.95 -2.12 -4.71
C TYR A 108 10.76 -1.18 -4.43
N ALA A 109 9.62 -1.67 -3.93
CA ALA A 109 8.39 -0.89 -3.82
C ALA A 109 8.58 0.46 -3.11
N PHE A 110 9.40 0.51 -2.06
CA PHE A 110 9.75 1.71 -1.29
C PHE A 110 11.26 1.97 -1.27
N TRP A 111 12.01 1.48 -2.25
CA TRP A 111 13.45 1.66 -2.30
C TRP A 111 13.82 3.15 -2.27
N ASN A 112 14.73 3.56 -1.38
CA ASN A 112 15.17 4.93 -1.16
C ASN A 112 14.02 5.91 -0.73
N CYS A 113 13.05 5.45 0.08
CA CYS A 113 12.03 6.29 0.69
C CYS A 113 12.49 6.87 2.03
N ASN A 114 13.32 7.91 1.98
CA ASN A 114 13.95 8.51 3.17
C ASN A 114 13.03 9.36 4.07
N GLY A 115 11.76 9.55 3.69
CA GLY A 115 10.78 10.22 4.53
C GLY A 115 10.15 9.29 5.57
N LEU A 116 10.20 7.97 5.32
CA LEU A 116 9.65 6.94 6.21
C LEU A 116 10.55 6.80 7.43
N LYS A 117 9.98 7.02 8.62
CA LYS A 117 10.66 6.85 9.90
C LYS A 117 10.15 5.66 10.68
N GLU A 118 8.86 5.43 10.62
CA GLU A 118 8.18 4.35 11.32
C GLU A 118 7.11 3.80 10.39
N LEU A 119 6.91 2.49 10.42
CA LEU A 119 5.93 1.83 9.58
C LEU A 119 5.32 0.63 10.28
N ASP A 120 3.99 0.63 10.34
CA ASP A 120 3.20 -0.51 10.81
C ASP A 120 2.56 -1.19 9.61
N LEU A 121 3.01 -2.42 9.31
CA LEU A 121 2.40 -3.20 8.24
C LEU A 121 1.13 -3.89 8.75
N PRO A 122 0.06 -3.97 7.94
CA PRO A 122 -1.09 -4.80 8.25
C PRO A 122 -0.68 -6.26 8.49
N ALA A 123 -1.36 -6.95 9.42
CA ALA A 123 -1.13 -8.36 9.73
C ALA A 123 -1.43 -9.32 8.56
N SER A 124 -2.06 -8.84 7.50
CA SER A 124 -2.29 -9.57 6.26
C SER A 124 -1.09 -9.57 5.31
N VAL A 125 -0.10 -8.69 5.51
CA VAL A 125 1.11 -8.64 4.68
C VAL A 125 1.98 -9.84 5.03
N THR A 126 2.04 -10.83 4.12
CA THR A 126 2.83 -12.05 4.30
C THR A 126 4.17 -12.01 3.59
N THR A 127 4.30 -11.17 2.55
CA THR A 127 5.44 -11.19 1.61
C THR A 127 6.04 -9.80 1.43
N ILE A 128 7.35 -9.69 1.69
CA ILE A 128 8.17 -8.51 1.37
C ILE A 128 9.20 -8.89 0.31
N GLY A 129 9.14 -8.24 -0.85
CA GLY A 129 10.02 -8.47 -2.00
C GLY A 129 11.45 -7.97 -1.80
N SER A 130 12.33 -8.36 -2.72
CA SER A 130 13.75 -7.99 -2.67
C SER A 130 13.92 -6.47 -2.73
N TYR A 131 14.80 -5.93 -1.89
CA TYR A 131 15.04 -4.48 -1.80
C TYR A 131 13.79 -3.62 -1.54
N ALA A 132 12.68 -4.20 -1.06
CA ALA A 132 11.40 -3.48 -0.92
C ALA A 132 11.53 -2.18 -0.12
N PHE A 133 12.35 -2.19 0.93
CA PHE A 133 12.68 -1.03 1.77
C PHE A 133 14.19 -0.74 1.75
N GLY A 134 14.92 -1.18 0.73
CA GLY A 134 16.35 -0.93 0.61
C GLY A 134 16.65 0.57 0.55
N TYR A 135 17.70 1.01 1.24
CA TYR A 135 18.16 2.38 1.39
C TYR A 135 17.11 3.35 1.98
N CYS A 136 16.17 2.85 2.79
CA CYS A 136 15.34 3.70 3.62
C CYS A 136 16.13 4.16 4.86
N TYR A 137 17.07 5.10 4.66
CA TYR A 137 18.06 5.49 5.68
C TYR A 137 17.45 6.07 6.96
N CYS A 138 16.23 6.61 6.89
CA CYS A 138 15.54 7.21 8.02
C CYS A 138 14.61 6.26 8.77
N LEU A 139 14.39 5.04 8.27
CA LEU A 139 13.50 4.07 8.90
C LEU A 139 14.12 3.61 10.23
N GLU A 140 13.44 3.86 11.35
CA GLU A 140 13.88 3.56 12.71
C GLU A 140 13.16 2.36 13.32
N ARG A 141 11.84 2.23 13.05
CA ARG A 141 11.01 1.12 13.50
C ARG A 141 10.19 0.56 12.34
N ILE A 142 10.07 -0.76 12.26
CA ILE A 142 9.04 -1.41 11.47
C ILE A 142 8.34 -2.54 12.23
N SER A 143 7.02 -2.61 12.12
CA SER A 143 6.20 -3.69 12.67
C SER A 143 5.74 -4.63 11.56
N LEU A 144 6.02 -5.93 11.72
CA LEU A 144 5.84 -7.01 10.74
C LEU A 144 4.97 -8.15 11.32
N PRO A 145 3.71 -7.88 11.71
CA PRO A 145 2.91 -8.84 12.48
C PRO A 145 2.45 -10.09 11.71
N GLY A 146 2.48 -10.07 10.37
CA GLY A 146 2.04 -11.18 9.53
C GLY A 146 3.09 -11.72 8.56
N VAL A 147 4.27 -11.14 8.55
CA VAL A 147 5.28 -11.42 7.51
C VAL A 147 5.87 -12.81 7.72
N LYS A 148 5.78 -13.63 6.67
CA LYS A 148 6.32 -14.99 6.65
C LYS A 148 7.71 -15.05 6.02
N THR A 149 7.95 -14.22 5.01
CA THR A 149 9.20 -14.22 4.26
C THR A 149 9.74 -12.80 4.08
N ILE A 150 10.99 -12.60 4.48
CA ILE A 150 11.76 -11.39 4.23
C ILE A 150 12.81 -11.70 3.16
N SER A 151 12.64 -11.11 1.97
CA SER A 151 13.49 -11.40 0.81
C SER A 151 14.90 -10.82 0.90
N ILE A 152 15.76 -11.26 -0.02
CA ILE A 152 17.15 -10.81 -0.13
C ILE A 152 17.20 -9.27 -0.19
N TYR A 153 18.04 -8.66 0.62
CA TYR A 153 18.23 -7.21 0.70
C TYR A 153 16.97 -6.38 1.02
N ALA A 154 15.88 -6.98 1.55
CA ALA A 154 14.61 -6.28 1.77
C ALA A 154 14.75 -4.96 2.55
N PHE A 155 15.68 -4.88 3.50
CA PHE A 155 16.00 -3.71 4.33
C PHE A 155 17.48 -3.31 4.20
N GLU A 156 18.11 -3.54 3.05
CA GLU A 156 19.51 -3.18 2.85
C GLU A 156 19.76 -1.70 3.18
N SER A 157 20.83 -1.39 3.91
CA SER A 157 21.26 -0.03 4.24
C SER A 157 20.18 0.83 4.94
N CYS A 158 19.23 0.21 5.64
CA CYS A 158 18.39 0.91 6.61
C CYS A 158 19.21 1.22 7.86
N THR A 159 20.18 2.12 7.74
CA THR A 159 21.24 2.37 8.73
C THR A 159 20.72 2.87 10.08
N ARG A 160 19.50 3.42 10.14
CA ARG A 160 18.84 3.87 11.38
C ARG A 160 17.82 2.88 11.93
N LEU A 161 17.60 1.74 11.29
CA LEU A 161 16.62 0.75 11.74
C LEU A 161 17.13 0.13 13.04
N LYS A 162 16.42 0.44 14.14
CA LYS A 162 16.77 0.00 15.50
C LYS A 162 15.85 -1.10 15.99
N THR A 163 14.60 -1.09 15.56
CA THR A 163 13.57 -1.96 16.12
C THR A 163 12.76 -2.60 15.00
N ILE A 164 12.70 -3.93 15.06
CA ILE A 164 11.82 -4.72 14.21
C ILE A 164 10.93 -5.54 15.12
N GLU A 165 9.62 -5.29 15.05
CA GLU A 165 8.63 -6.07 15.77
C GLU A 165 8.13 -7.16 14.82
N MET A 166 8.22 -8.42 15.22
CA MET A 166 7.81 -9.57 14.42
C MET A 166 6.87 -10.45 15.22
N ALA A 167 5.92 -11.10 14.55
CA ALA A 167 5.15 -12.19 15.14
C ALA A 167 5.84 -13.54 14.94
N ASP A 168 5.41 -14.54 15.71
CA ASP A 168 5.95 -15.92 15.69
C ASP A 168 5.80 -16.64 14.33
N GLY A 169 5.03 -16.08 13.39
CA GLY A 169 4.74 -16.65 12.08
C GLY A 169 5.83 -16.48 11.02
N LEU A 170 6.98 -15.91 11.36
CA LEU A 170 8.10 -15.73 10.43
C LEU A 170 8.73 -17.09 10.07
N GLU A 171 8.71 -17.43 8.78
CA GLU A 171 9.19 -18.71 8.26
C GLU A 171 10.61 -18.60 7.68
N LYS A 172 10.94 -17.48 7.02
CA LYS A 172 12.22 -17.31 6.31
C LYS A 172 12.74 -15.88 6.29
N ILE A 173 14.02 -15.73 6.60
CA ILE A 173 14.82 -14.53 6.30
C ILE A 173 15.88 -14.94 5.27
N GLU A 174 15.84 -14.33 4.09
CA GLU A 174 16.85 -14.56 3.05
C GLU A 174 18.19 -13.89 3.37
N PRO A 175 19.30 -14.34 2.77
CA PRO A 175 20.61 -13.73 2.96
C PRO A 175 20.59 -12.21 2.74
N TYR A 176 21.38 -11.49 3.51
CA TYR A 176 21.56 -10.03 3.37
C TYR A 176 20.28 -9.20 3.52
N ALA A 177 19.16 -9.76 3.99
CA ALA A 177 17.90 -9.05 4.20
C ALA A 177 18.07 -7.74 4.98
N PHE A 178 19.00 -7.72 5.94
CA PHE A 178 19.34 -6.57 6.78
C PHE A 178 20.79 -6.09 6.61
N GLN A 179 21.42 -6.34 5.46
CA GLN A 179 22.80 -5.90 5.21
C GLN A 179 22.91 -4.37 5.37
N GLY A 180 23.86 -3.88 6.18
CA GLY A 180 24.04 -2.44 6.43
C GLY A 180 22.98 -1.81 7.34
N CYS A 181 22.19 -2.61 8.06
CA CYS A 181 21.35 -2.12 9.17
C CYS A 181 22.21 -1.90 10.43
N ASP A 182 23.08 -0.89 10.40
CA ASP A 182 24.14 -0.70 11.41
C ASP A 182 23.60 -0.37 12.82
N SER A 183 22.36 0.10 12.93
CA SER A 183 21.69 0.38 14.21
C SER A 183 20.89 -0.79 14.77
N LEU A 184 20.78 -1.91 14.04
CA LEU A 184 20.02 -3.08 14.48
C LEU A 184 20.92 -3.93 15.39
N THR A 185 20.61 -3.90 16.70
CA THR A 185 21.36 -4.63 17.75
C THR A 185 20.58 -5.78 18.35
#